data_AF-A0A6C0E1Z8-F1
#
_entry.id   AF-A0A6C0E1Z8-F1
#
_cell.length_a   1.000
_cell.length_b   1.000
_cell.length_c   1.000
_cell.angle_alpha   90.00
_cell.angle_beta   90.00
_cell.angle_gamma   90.00
#
_symmetry.space_group_name_H-M   'P 1'
#
loop_
_entity.id
_entity.type
_entity.pdbx_description
1 polymer ?
#
loop_
_entity_poly.entity_id
_entity_poly.type
_entity_poly.pdbx_seq_one_letter_code
_entity_poly.pdbx_strand_id
1 'polypeptide(L)'
;LSAIFTTVIPIPPPTVTSIDPSVGPLAGGQQVIITGTSFIDATNISVAFGGTPALSVTLDNDTQITALTPPGFEGSVQVTVRTTLGPSTDIIEYTYIPPPSITSVTPSILSTLGGQTIILRGTNFIDPVSVTIDRIPLTLVTISDMQINAISIDRSAGPATVTVTTAGGFVDAEVKYTIVCFKENTKILCFNKETRKEEYKVIESLRKGDLVKTLKHGFVAIHMIGCQDMYNAASDNHNERMLYKCSRDQYPEVFEDLIITGHHSILVDRFKEGERAKTEKVLGRIYLTDAKARLPACVDKRATPYKKEGIFTVYHFSLENDNDYMNYGVYANGLLVETSSKRYLRDLSGMRFIE
;
A
#
# COMPACT_ATOMS: atom_id res chain seq x y z
N LEU A 1 23.51 -73.02 36.57
CA LEU A 1 22.59 -72.20 35.75
C LEU A 1 22.55 -70.82 36.38
N SER A 2 23.28 -69.86 35.84
CA SER A 2 23.21 -68.47 36.30
C SER A 2 22.00 -67.83 35.63
N ALA A 3 21.00 -67.43 36.43
CA ALA A 3 19.84 -66.72 35.92
C ALA A 3 20.24 -65.27 35.67
N ILE A 4 20.22 -64.85 34.40
CA ILE A 4 20.38 -63.46 34.02
C ILE A 4 19.03 -62.80 34.28
N PHE A 5 18.92 -61.98 35.32
CA PHE A 5 17.78 -61.09 35.51
C PHE A 5 17.96 -59.92 34.55
N THR A 6 17.23 -59.93 33.44
CA THR A 6 17.08 -58.74 32.59
C THR A 6 16.10 -57.80 33.28
N THR A 7 16.61 -56.73 33.88
CA THR A 7 15.76 -55.67 34.40
C THR A 7 15.06 -55.00 33.22
N VAL A 8 13.77 -55.28 33.04
CA VAL A 8 12.95 -54.54 32.08
C VAL A 8 12.65 -53.19 32.72
N ILE A 9 13.31 -52.13 32.26
CA ILE A 9 12.97 -50.77 32.65
C ILE A 9 11.66 -50.43 31.92
N PRO A 10 10.54 -50.18 32.61
CA PRO A 10 9.30 -49.81 31.96
C PRO A 10 9.50 -48.49 31.20
N ILE A 11 9.09 -48.47 29.92
CA ILE A 11 9.12 -47.25 29.11
C ILE A 11 8.07 -46.29 29.71
N PRO A 12 8.44 -45.05 30.05
CA PRO A 12 7.50 -44.09 30.62
C PRO A 12 6.42 -43.69 29.60
N PRO A 13 5.27 -43.14 30.06
CA PRO A 13 4.28 -42.50 29.18
C PRO A 13 4.93 -41.44 28.27
N PRO A 14 4.30 -41.07 27.14
CA PRO A 14 4.86 -40.07 26.25
C PRO A 14 5.04 -38.73 26.98
N THR A 15 6.07 -37.99 26.61
CA THR A 15 6.22 -36.58 27.04
C THR A 15 6.07 -35.66 25.85
N VAL A 16 5.51 -34.47 26.07
CA VAL A 16 5.47 -33.41 25.06
C VAL A 16 6.33 -32.27 25.57
N THR A 17 7.36 -31.92 24.80
CA THR A 17 8.32 -30.88 25.18
C THR A 17 8.05 -29.57 24.47
N SER A 18 7.49 -29.60 23.24
CA SER A 18 7.14 -28.39 22.51
C SER A 18 6.12 -28.65 21.40
N ILE A 19 5.48 -27.57 20.96
CA ILE A 19 4.62 -27.49 19.79
C ILE A 19 4.98 -26.23 19.00
N ASP A 20 5.12 -26.35 17.68
CA ASP A 20 5.45 -25.22 16.80
C ASP A 20 4.63 -25.25 15.49
N PRO A 21 3.92 -24.17 15.14
CA PRO A 21 3.64 -22.99 15.96
C PRO A 21 2.76 -23.35 17.17
N SER A 22 2.97 -22.65 18.30
CA SER A 22 2.17 -22.84 19.52
C SER A 22 0.83 -22.07 19.53
N VAL A 23 0.52 -21.39 18.43
CA VAL A 23 -0.68 -20.55 18.28
C VAL A 23 -1.29 -20.71 16.89
N GLY A 24 -2.56 -20.35 16.74
CA GLY A 24 -3.18 -20.24 15.42
C GLY A 24 -4.68 -19.93 15.44
N PRO A 25 -5.37 -20.07 14.28
CA PRO A 25 -6.71 -19.53 14.09
C PRO A 25 -7.81 -20.37 14.76
N LEU A 26 -8.88 -19.72 15.20
CA LEU A 26 -10.08 -20.38 15.76
C LEU A 26 -10.69 -21.44 14.81
N ALA A 27 -10.53 -21.25 13.50
CA ALA A 27 -11.04 -22.17 12.48
C ALA A 27 -10.29 -23.52 12.44
N GLY A 28 -9.15 -23.63 13.12
CA GLY A 28 -8.28 -24.80 13.02
C GLY A 28 -7.56 -24.89 11.67
N GLY A 29 -7.02 -26.07 11.37
CA GLY A 29 -6.29 -26.35 10.13
C GLY A 29 -4.84 -25.88 10.13
N GLN A 30 -4.31 -25.40 11.26
CA GLN A 30 -2.90 -25.07 11.38
C GLN A 30 -2.08 -26.36 11.47
N GLN A 31 -1.09 -26.50 10.59
CA GLN A 31 -0.08 -27.54 10.72
C GLN A 31 0.86 -27.21 11.88
N VAL A 32 1.03 -28.15 12.79
CA VAL A 32 1.92 -28.04 13.94
C VAL A 32 2.87 -29.23 14.00
N ILE A 33 4.08 -28.98 14.48
CA ILE A 33 5.09 -29.97 14.80
C ILE A 33 5.14 -30.10 16.32
N ILE A 34 4.87 -31.29 16.81
CA ILE A 34 4.88 -31.64 18.24
C ILE A 34 6.15 -32.45 18.50
N THR A 35 7.00 -31.98 19.41
CA THR A 35 8.25 -32.65 19.79
C THR A 35 8.13 -33.21 21.20
N GLY A 36 8.72 -34.37 21.44
CA GLY A 36 8.67 -35.03 22.73
C GLY A 36 9.43 -36.34 22.79
N THR A 37 8.97 -37.27 23.61
CA THR A 37 9.58 -38.61 23.73
C THR A 37 8.54 -39.70 23.79
N SER A 38 8.97 -40.93 23.50
CA SER A 38 8.15 -42.14 23.55
C SER A 38 6.90 -42.04 22.68
N PHE A 39 7.01 -41.34 21.54
CA PHE A 39 5.99 -41.33 20.49
C PHE A 39 6.10 -42.61 19.67
N ILE A 40 5.53 -43.67 20.21
CA ILE A 40 5.60 -45.00 19.60
C ILE A 40 4.23 -45.42 19.06
N ASP A 41 4.24 -46.49 18.26
CA ASP A 41 3.04 -47.12 17.69
C ASP A 41 2.19 -46.15 16.86
N ALA A 42 2.64 -45.93 15.62
CA ALA A 42 1.95 -45.08 14.64
C ALA A 42 0.47 -45.43 14.42
N THR A 43 0.05 -46.67 14.71
CA THR A 43 -1.33 -47.13 14.46
C THR A 43 -2.29 -46.64 15.53
N ASN A 44 -1.82 -46.44 16.76
CA ASN A 44 -2.64 -46.09 17.93
C ASN A 44 -2.31 -44.72 18.52
N ILE A 45 -1.42 -43.96 17.88
CA ILE A 45 -1.10 -42.62 18.32
C ILE A 45 -2.22 -41.63 17.98
N SER A 46 -2.58 -40.77 18.93
CA SER A 46 -3.58 -39.72 18.72
C SER A 46 -3.16 -38.42 19.40
N VAL A 47 -3.54 -37.30 18.81
CA VAL A 47 -3.32 -35.96 19.35
C VAL A 47 -4.68 -35.29 19.58
N ALA A 48 -4.86 -34.65 20.73
CA ALA A 48 -6.04 -33.86 21.04
C ALA A 48 -5.66 -32.48 21.59
N PHE A 49 -6.49 -31.48 21.27
CA PHE A 49 -6.37 -30.08 21.69
C PHE A 49 -7.58 -29.74 22.56
N GLY A 50 -7.38 -29.61 23.88
CA GLY A 50 -8.48 -29.39 24.83
C GLY A 50 -9.52 -30.53 24.84
N GLY A 51 -9.09 -31.75 24.50
CA GLY A 51 -9.96 -32.91 24.33
C GLY A 51 -10.58 -33.08 22.93
N THR A 52 -10.45 -32.09 22.04
CA THR A 52 -10.90 -32.20 20.65
C THR A 52 -9.83 -32.90 19.80
N PRO A 53 -10.14 -34.00 19.09
CA PRO A 53 -9.16 -34.69 18.25
C PRO A 53 -8.58 -33.80 17.15
N ALA A 54 -7.29 -33.95 16.86
CA ALA A 54 -6.63 -33.33 15.72
C ALA A 54 -7.26 -33.80 14.39
N LEU A 55 -7.27 -32.92 13.37
CA LEU A 55 -7.82 -33.24 12.05
C LEU A 55 -6.98 -34.27 11.30
N SER A 56 -5.68 -34.31 11.56
CA SER A 56 -4.75 -35.34 11.10
C SER A 56 -3.59 -35.48 12.07
N VAL A 57 -3.00 -36.67 12.10
CA VAL A 57 -1.81 -37.00 12.90
C VAL A 57 -0.88 -37.86 12.05
N THR A 58 0.39 -37.47 11.96
CA THR A 58 1.46 -38.22 11.31
C THR A 58 2.60 -38.37 12.30
N LEU A 59 2.98 -39.61 12.64
CA LEU A 59 4.16 -39.88 13.45
C LEU A 59 5.39 -39.86 12.53
N ASP A 60 6.23 -38.84 12.68
CA ASP A 60 7.41 -38.67 11.83
C ASP A 60 8.59 -39.52 12.34
N ASN A 61 8.78 -39.56 13.66
CA ASN A 61 9.70 -40.43 14.38
C ASN A 61 9.35 -40.46 15.87
N ASP A 62 10.07 -41.27 16.66
CA ASP A 62 9.84 -41.48 18.09
C ASP A 62 9.87 -40.22 18.98
N THR A 63 10.27 -39.07 18.42
CA THR A 63 10.35 -37.77 19.09
C THR A 63 9.60 -36.65 18.38
N GLN A 64 8.91 -36.92 17.27
CA GLN A 64 8.24 -35.88 16.48
C GLN A 64 6.92 -36.36 15.82
N ILE A 65 5.88 -35.51 15.90
CA ILE A 65 4.57 -35.69 15.27
C ILE A 65 4.21 -34.44 14.48
N THR A 66 3.70 -34.61 13.27
CA THR A 66 3.03 -33.56 12.50
C THR A 66 1.51 -33.71 12.63
N ALA A 67 0.79 -32.66 13.04
CA ALA A 67 -0.66 -32.67 13.21
C ALA A 67 -1.35 -31.44 12.60
N LEU A 68 -2.64 -31.56 12.28
CA LEU A 68 -3.50 -30.41 11.93
C LEU A 68 -4.45 -30.11 13.08
N THR A 69 -4.47 -28.85 13.54
CA THR A 69 -5.31 -28.43 14.67
C THR A 69 -6.80 -28.49 14.31
N PRO A 70 -7.68 -28.88 15.25
CA PRO A 70 -9.12 -28.77 15.04
C PRO A 70 -9.61 -27.33 15.21
N PRO A 71 -10.87 -27.02 14.84
CA PRO A 71 -11.50 -25.77 15.25
C PRO A 71 -11.59 -25.67 16.79
N GLY A 72 -11.45 -24.45 17.31
CA GLY A 72 -11.42 -24.18 18.75
C GLY A 72 -12.00 -22.82 19.12
N PHE A 73 -12.19 -22.61 20.42
CA PHE A 73 -12.57 -21.31 21.00
C PHE A 73 -11.33 -20.53 21.42
N GLU A 74 -11.44 -19.20 21.46
CA GLU A 74 -10.36 -18.32 21.91
C GLU A 74 -9.79 -18.75 23.27
N GLY A 75 -8.45 -18.78 23.34
CA GLY A 75 -7.71 -19.13 24.54
C GLY A 75 -6.82 -20.36 24.40
N SER A 76 -6.08 -20.65 25.47
CA SER A 76 -5.18 -21.80 25.54
C SER A 76 -5.93 -23.10 25.81
N VAL A 77 -5.52 -24.16 25.13
CA VAL A 77 -5.94 -25.53 25.41
C VAL A 77 -4.73 -26.43 25.57
N GLN A 78 -4.84 -27.45 26.43
CA GLN A 78 -3.78 -28.45 26.58
C GLN A 78 -3.70 -29.34 25.33
N VAL A 79 -2.48 -29.57 24.85
CA VAL A 79 -2.16 -30.55 23.82
C VAL A 79 -1.83 -31.87 24.51
N THR A 80 -2.56 -32.94 24.16
CA THR A 80 -2.33 -34.28 24.70
C THR A 80 -1.96 -35.23 23.57
N VAL A 81 -0.79 -35.85 23.68
CA VAL A 81 -0.40 -36.99 22.84
C VAL A 81 -0.75 -38.26 23.61
N ARG A 82 -1.42 -39.21 22.97
CA ARG A 82 -1.72 -40.52 23.57
C ARG A 82 -1.08 -41.61 22.73
N THR A 83 -0.37 -42.51 23.41
CA THR A 83 0.15 -43.75 22.84
C THR A 83 -0.43 -44.94 23.59
N THR A 84 0.02 -46.15 23.25
CA THR A 84 -0.30 -47.37 24.01
C THR A 84 0.23 -47.35 25.45
N LEU A 85 1.19 -46.46 25.77
CA LEU A 85 1.72 -46.26 27.12
C LEU A 85 0.87 -45.31 27.97
N GLY A 86 -0.16 -44.69 27.39
CA GLY A 86 -1.04 -43.74 28.06
C GLY A 86 -0.99 -42.33 27.46
N PRO A 87 -1.68 -41.35 28.07
CA PRO A 87 -1.61 -39.95 27.68
C PRO A 87 -0.29 -39.32 28.14
N SER A 88 0.11 -38.24 27.46
CA SER A 88 1.26 -37.45 27.86
C SER A 88 1.01 -36.76 29.20
N THR A 89 2.05 -36.65 30.01
CA THR A 89 1.95 -36.10 31.37
C THR A 89 2.24 -34.61 31.47
N ASP A 90 2.86 -34.03 30.43
CA ASP A 90 3.23 -32.62 30.42
C ASP A 90 2.05 -31.69 30.09
N ILE A 91 2.18 -30.43 30.52
CA ILE A 91 1.23 -29.37 30.20
C ILE A 91 1.87 -28.50 29.12
N ILE A 92 1.60 -28.85 27.87
CA ILE A 92 1.92 -28.04 26.70
C ILE A 92 0.61 -27.45 26.18
N GLU A 93 0.61 -26.15 25.93
CA GLU A 93 -0.58 -25.43 25.48
C GLU A 93 -0.47 -25.04 24.01
N TYR A 94 -1.63 -25.00 23.37
CA TYR A 94 -1.84 -24.36 22.07
C TYR A 94 -2.89 -23.26 22.25
N THR A 95 -2.61 -22.05 21.78
CA THR A 95 -3.52 -20.91 21.92
C THR A 95 -4.26 -20.63 20.61
N TYR A 96 -5.59 -20.67 20.69
CA TYR A 96 -6.46 -20.23 19.61
C TYR A 96 -6.66 -18.70 19.67
N ILE A 97 -6.32 -18.03 18.57
CA ILE A 97 -6.34 -16.57 18.45
C ILE A 97 -7.47 -16.16 17.48
N PRO A 98 -8.31 -15.16 17.84
CA PRO A 98 -9.33 -14.61 16.94
C PRO A 98 -8.70 -13.91 15.73
N PRO A 99 -9.39 -13.87 14.56
CA PRO A 99 -8.89 -13.13 13.41
C PRO A 99 -8.76 -11.63 13.72
N PRO A 100 -7.82 -10.93 13.06
CA PRO A 100 -7.70 -9.48 13.16
C PRO A 100 -8.96 -8.80 12.63
N SER A 101 -9.26 -7.59 13.12
CA SER A 101 -10.28 -6.72 12.52
C SER A 101 -9.69 -5.34 12.23
N ILE A 102 -10.11 -4.70 11.13
CA ILE A 102 -9.79 -3.29 10.84
C ILE A 102 -11.09 -2.48 10.96
N THR A 103 -11.07 -1.47 11.83
CA THR A 103 -12.17 -0.50 11.99
C THR A 103 -11.93 0.78 11.19
N SER A 104 -10.67 1.17 10.96
CA SER A 104 -10.34 2.31 10.09
C SER A 104 -8.90 2.27 9.56
N VAL A 105 -8.71 2.90 8.41
CA VAL A 105 -7.40 3.18 7.79
C VAL A 105 -7.28 4.67 7.55
N THR A 106 -6.28 5.31 8.15
CA THR A 106 -6.07 6.77 8.03
C THR A 106 -4.63 7.09 7.59
N PRO A 107 -4.45 7.83 6.49
CA PRO A 107 -5.47 8.24 5.52
C PRO A 107 -5.98 7.05 4.69
N SER A 108 -7.25 7.07 4.28
CA SER A 108 -7.83 6.08 3.34
C SER A 108 -7.52 6.39 1.87
N ILE A 109 -6.99 7.59 1.60
CA ILE A 109 -6.48 8.02 0.29
C ILE A 109 -4.96 8.20 0.39
N LEU A 110 -4.24 7.43 -0.41
CA LEU A 110 -2.78 7.36 -0.44
C LEU A 110 -2.23 8.02 -1.71
N SER A 111 -1.00 8.49 -1.66
CA SER A 111 -0.28 8.97 -2.84
C SER A 111 0.33 7.79 -3.57
N THR A 112 0.29 7.79 -4.91
CA THR A 112 1.00 6.80 -5.77
C THR A 112 2.50 6.70 -5.55
N LEU A 113 3.04 7.54 -4.70
CA LEU A 113 4.46 7.70 -4.41
C LEU A 113 4.88 6.93 -3.16
N GLY A 114 3.91 6.46 -2.37
CA GLY A 114 4.20 5.80 -1.10
C GLY A 114 4.83 6.72 -0.06
N GLY A 115 5.47 6.11 0.94
CA GLY A 115 6.20 6.78 1.99
C GLY A 115 5.35 7.47 3.05
N GLN A 116 4.01 7.36 2.99
CA GLN A 116 3.12 7.96 3.99
C GLN A 116 2.98 6.99 5.18
N THR A 117 2.96 7.51 6.40
CA THR A 117 2.52 6.70 7.53
C THR A 117 1.02 6.48 7.42
N ILE A 118 0.59 5.22 7.28
CA ILE A 118 -0.80 4.79 7.41
C ILE A 118 -1.04 4.28 8.83
N ILE A 119 -2.17 4.66 9.41
CA ILE A 119 -2.61 4.23 10.74
C ILE A 119 -3.80 3.30 10.55
N LEU A 120 -3.62 2.03 10.91
CA LEU A 120 -4.67 1.02 10.94
C LEU A 120 -5.17 0.90 12.39
N ARG A 121 -6.46 1.12 12.61
CA ARG A 121 -7.10 0.84 13.92
C ARG A 121 -7.96 -0.40 13.82
N GLY A 122 -8.03 -1.17 14.90
CA GLY A 122 -8.66 -2.48 14.86
C GLY A 122 -8.60 -3.22 16.19
N THR A 123 -8.69 -4.54 16.11
CA THR A 123 -8.49 -5.47 17.23
C THR A 123 -7.68 -6.67 16.79
N ASN A 124 -7.11 -7.39 17.76
CA ASN A 124 -6.39 -8.66 17.57
C ASN A 124 -5.19 -8.55 16.61
N PHE A 125 -4.50 -7.40 16.62
CA PHE A 125 -3.18 -7.22 15.97
C PHE A 125 -2.08 -7.87 16.82
N ILE A 126 -2.23 -9.18 17.08
CA ILE A 126 -1.37 -9.97 17.96
C ILE A 126 -0.20 -10.52 17.14
N ASP A 127 1.01 -10.41 17.69
CA ASP A 127 2.22 -10.86 17.01
C ASP A 127 2.22 -12.38 16.72
N PRO A 128 2.85 -12.81 15.62
CA PRO A 128 3.53 -11.98 14.62
C PRO A 128 2.53 -11.28 13.68
N VAL A 129 2.74 -9.98 13.44
CA VAL A 129 1.93 -9.18 12.50
C VAL A 129 2.71 -8.89 11.22
N SER A 130 2.05 -9.02 10.07
CA SER A 130 2.52 -8.47 8.80
C SER A 130 1.42 -7.65 8.12
N VAL A 131 1.83 -6.61 7.39
CA VAL A 131 0.91 -5.77 6.61
C VAL A 131 1.41 -5.68 5.19
N THR A 132 0.50 -5.84 4.24
CA THR A 132 0.77 -5.67 2.82
C THR A 132 -0.21 -4.70 2.17
N ILE A 133 0.20 -4.08 1.07
CA ILE A 133 -0.72 -3.46 0.10
C ILE A 133 -0.61 -4.25 -1.20
N ASP A 134 -1.72 -4.90 -1.60
CA ASP A 134 -1.78 -5.87 -2.69
C ASP A 134 -0.59 -6.84 -2.68
N ARG A 135 -0.39 -7.48 -1.51
CA ARG A 135 0.66 -8.49 -1.27
C ARG A 135 2.09 -7.95 -1.26
N ILE A 136 2.31 -6.65 -1.46
CA ILE A 136 3.63 -6.05 -1.28
C ILE A 136 3.79 -5.65 0.19
N PRO A 137 4.80 -6.18 0.91
CA PRO A 137 5.02 -5.86 2.33
C PRO A 137 5.26 -4.39 2.60
N LEU A 138 4.68 -3.89 3.69
CA LEU A 138 4.94 -2.55 4.21
C LEU A 138 6.00 -2.59 5.31
N THR A 139 6.70 -1.47 5.49
CA THR A 139 7.55 -1.27 6.66
C THR A 139 6.68 -0.93 7.87
N LEU A 140 6.72 -1.75 8.92
CA LEU A 140 6.01 -1.50 10.18
C LEU A 140 6.83 -0.57 11.07
N VAL A 141 6.17 0.45 11.62
CA VAL A 141 6.79 1.45 12.50
C VAL A 141 6.48 1.15 13.96
N THR A 142 5.20 0.92 14.29
CA THR A 142 4.74 0.54 15.62
C THR A 142 3.52 -0.36 15.54
N ILE A 143 3.39 -1.28 16.50
CA ILE A 143 2.30 -2.25 16.58
C ILE A 143 1.80 -2.28 18.02
N SER A 144 0.48 -2.29 18.19
CA SER A 144 -0.22 -2.68 19.40
C SER A 144 -1.46 -3.46 19.02
N ASP A 145 -2.10 -4.13 19.97
CA ASP A 145 -3.29 -4.97 19.75
C ASP A 145 -4.46 -4.25 19.04
N MET A 146 -4.47 -2.91 19.10
CA MET A 146 -5.53 -2.07 18.53
C MET A 146 -5.06 -1.09 17.45
N GLN A 147 -3.75 -0.96 17.22
CA GLN A 147 -3.22 0.00 16.24
C GLN A 147 -1.92 -0.46 15.58
N ILE A 148 -1.84 -0.33 14.26
CA ILE A 148 -0.60 -0.49 13.49
C ILE A 148 -0.29 0.81 12.77
N ASN A 149 0.95 1.28 12.88
CA ASN A 149 1.50 2.33 12.03
C ASN A 149 2.46 1.69 11.03
N ALA A 150 2.21 1.86 9.74
CA ALA A 150 3.04 1.30 8.65
C ALA A 150 3.35 2.37 7.61
N ILE A 151 4.39 2.17 6.80
CA ILE A 151 4.75 3.07 5.71
C ILE A 151 4.18 2.53 4.40
N SER A 152 3.35 3.33 3.71
CA SER A 152 2.80 2.99 2.40
C SER A 152 3.90 2.88 1.35
N ILE A 153 3.61 2.14 0.28
CA ILE A 153 4.50 1.91 -0.86
C ILE A 153 4.06 2.72 -2.07
N ASP A 154 4.99 2.97 -2.99
CA ASP A 154 4.65 3.53 -4.30
C ASP A 154 3.80 2.54 -5.09
N ARG A 155 2.85 3.08 -5.85
CA ARG A 155 1.84 2.30 -6.55
C ARG A 155 1.17 3.09 -7.66
N SER A 156 0.71 2.42 -8.71
CA SER A 156 -0.23 3.05 -9.66
C SER A 156 -1.51 3.54 -8.96
N ALA A 157 -2.09 4.63 -9.47
CA ALA A 157 -3.33 5.17 -8.93
C ALA A 157 -4.49 4.15 -9.08
N GLY A 158 -5.44 4.18 -8.16
CA GLY A 158 -6.58 3.25 -8.11
C GLY A 158 -6.83 2.61 -6.75
N PRO A 159 -7.87 1.76 -6.66
CA PRO A 159 -8.16 1.02 -5.44
C PRO A 159 -7.01 0.07 -5.12
N ALA A 160 -6.81 -0.17 -3.83
CA ALA A 160 -5.79 -1.02 -3.27
C ALA A 160 -6.33 -1.68 -2.01
N THR A 161 -5.85 -2.89 -1.73
CA THR A 161 -6.24 -3.66 -0.56
C THR A 161 -5.07 -3.70 0.42
N VAL A 162 -5.31 -3.17 1.62
CA VAL A 162 -4.43 -3.35 2.77
C VAL A 162 -4.83 -4.68 3.41
N THR A 163 -3.90 -5.62 3.50
CA THR A 163 -4.10 -6.90 4.20
C THR A 163 -3.25 -6.92 5.45
N VAL A 164 -3.88 -7.11 6.62
CA VAL A 164 -3.19 -7.39 7.89
C VAL A 164 -3.28 -8.89 8.14
N THR A 165 -2.14 -9.54 8.39
CA THR A 165 -2.06 -10.97 8.73
C THR A 165 -1.45 -11.14 10.12
N THR A 166 -2.08 -11.98 10.93
CA THR A 166 -1.63 -12.42 12.26
C THR A 166 -1.70 -13.94 12.37
N ALA A 167 -1.25 -14.51 13.49
CA ALA A 167 -1.48 -15.93 13.78
C ALA A 167 -2.97 -16.33 13.82
N GLY A 168 -3.87 -15.39 14.11
CA GLY A 168 -5.32 -15.62 14.13
C GLY A 168 -5.98 -15.62 12.74
N GLY A 169 -5.25 -15.25 11.68
CA GLY A 169 -5.76 -15.17 10.31
C GLY A 169 -5.43 -13.83 9.65
N PHE A 170 -6.29 -13.37 8.74
CA PHE A 170 -6.09 -12.11 8.02
C PHE A 170 -7.37 -11.29 7.91
N VAL A 171 -7.21 -9.99 7.66
CA VAL A 171 -8.30 -9.07 7.36
C VAL A 171 -7.87 -8.06 6.31
N ASP A 172 -8.80 -7.71 5.43
CA ASP A 172 -8.61 -6.74 4.36
C ASP A 172 -9.32 -5.41 4.67
N ALA A 173 -8.73 -4.32 4.19
CA ALA A 173 -9.36 -3.00 4.12
C ALA A 173 -9.02 -2.31 2.80
N GLU A 174 -9.89 -1.44 2.32
CA GLU A 174 -9.68 -0.71 1.07
C GLU A 174 -9.03 0.65 1.31
N VAL A 175 -8.08 1.00 0.44
CA VAL A 175 -7.50 2.34 0.30
C VAL A 175 -7.45 2.74 -1.17
N LYS A 176 -7.31 4.03 -1.48
CA LYS A 176 -7.25 4.53 -2.86
C LYS A 176 -6.01 5.36 -3.12
N TYR A 177 -5.28 5.09 -4.20
CA TYR A 177 -4.09 5.83 -4.61
C TYR A 177 -4.39 6.96 -5.63
N THR A 178 -3.83 8.19 -5.47
CA THR A 178 -4.03 9.37 -6.36
C THR A 178 -2.73 10.17 -6.73
N ILE A 179 -2.77 10.98 -7.81
CA ILE A 179 -1.74 11.79 -8.55
C ILE A 179 -2.25 13.18 -9.09
N VAL A 180 -1.60 14.28 -8.65
CA VAL A 180 -1.18 15.52 -9.39
C VAL A 180 -2.17 16.61 -9.82
N CYS A 181 -1.84 17.89 -9.53
CA CYS A 181 -2.61 19.06 -9.96
C CYS A 181 -1.82 20.39 -10.07
N PHE A 182 -2.52 21.37 -10.66
CA PHE A 182 -2.30 22.81 -10.69
C PHE A 182 -2.96 23.52 -9.49
N LYS A 183 -2.32 24.52 -8.89
CA LYS A 183 -2.99 25.38 -7.90
C LYS A 183 -4.02 26.31 -8.56
N GLU A 184 -5.05 26.75 -7.83
CA GLU A 184 -5.96 27.82 -8.24
C GLU A 184 -5.19 29.07 -8.72
N ASN A 185 -5.74 29.76 -9.72
CA ASN A 185 -5.18 30.83 -10.56
C ASN A 185 -4.14 30.42 -11.60
N THR A 186 -3.85 29.12 -11.74
CA THR A 186 -3.04 28.64 -12.89
C THR A 186 -3.74 29.01 -14.20
N LYS A 187 -2.98 29.52 -15.17
CA LYS A 187 -3.45 29.94 -16.48
C LYS A 187 -3.04 28.94 -17.54
N ILE A 188 -4.01 28.33 -18.23
CA ILE A 188 -3.78 27.36 -19.30
C ILE A 188 -3.96 28.03 -20.66
N LEU A 189 -3.02 27.80 -21.57
CA LEU A 189 -3.10 28.33 -22.94
C LEU A 189 -4.23 27.65 -23.72
N CYS A 190 -5.22 28.42 -24.11
CA CYS A 190 -6.42 27.96 -24.81
C CYS A 190 -6.62 28.72 -26.12
N PHE A 191 -7.47 28.18 -26.99
CA PHE A 191 -7.99 28.90 -28.16
C PHE A 191 -9.32 29.56 -27.81
N ASN A 192 -9.37 30.89 -27.94
CA ASN A 192 -10.62 31.62 -27.86
C ASN A 192 -11.30 31.62 -29.24
N LYS A 193 -12.46 30.97 -29.33
CA LYS A 193 -13.21 30.82 -30.59
C LYS A 193 -13.80 32.14 -31.09
N GLU A 194 -14.12 33.07 -30.18
CA GLU A 194 -14.73 34.36 -30.51
C GLU A 194 -13.69 35.32 -31.09
N THR A 195 -12.55 35.46 -30.41
CA THR A 195 -11.46 36.35 -30.83
C THR A 195 -10.55 35.70 -31.88
N ARG A 196 -10.65 34.37 -32.06
CA ARG A 196 -9.81 33.53 -32.92
C ARG A 196 -8.32 33.62 -32.58
N LYS A 197 -8.00 33.81 -31.30
CA LYS A 197 -6.63 33.96 -30.80
C LYS A 197 -6.32 32.97 -29.68
N GLU A 198 -5.03 32.76 -29.46
CA GLU A 198 -4.53 32.05 -28.29
C GLU A 198 -4.59 32.97 -27.08
N GLU A 199 -5.20 32.48 -26.00
CA GLU A 199 -5.40 33.24 -24.77
C GLU A 199 -5.21 32.33 -23.55
N TYR A 200 -4.61 32.89 -22.51
CA TYR A 200 -4.42 32.21 -21.24
C TYR A 200 -5.68 32.35 -20.39
N LYS A 201 -6.36 31.23 -20.12
CA LYS A 201 -7.56 31.16 -19.27
C LYS A 201 -7.19 30.63 -17.88
N VAL A 202 -7.74 31.24 -16.84
CA VAL A 202 -7.60 30.72 -15.46
C VAL A 202 -8.29 29.36 -15.35
N ILE A 203 -7.66 28.41 -14.67
CA ILE A 203 -8.06 27.00 -14.66
C ILE A 203 -9.47 26.79 -14.10
N GLU A 204 -9.92 27.65 -13.19
CA GLU A 204 -11.25 27.64 -12.58
C GLU A 204 -12.36 27.99 -13.59
N SER A 205 -12.01 28.73 -14.65
CA SER A 205 -12.93 29.09 -15.73
C SER A 205 -13.01 28.03 -16.82
N LEU A 206 -12.12 27.04 -16.79
CA LEU A 206 -12.09 26.00 -17.81
C LEU A 206 -13.26 25.05 -17.65
N ARG A 207 -13.84 24.64 -18.78
CA ARG A 207 -14.96 23.70 -18.84
C ARG A 207 -14.75 22.67 -19.92
N LYS A 208 -15.51 21.58 -19.85
CA LYS A 208 -15.58 20.59 -20.92
C LYS A 208 -15.84 21.30 -22.26
N GLY A 209 -15.08 20.93 -23.29
CA GLY A 209 -15.17 21.52 -24.63
C GLY A 209 -14.28 22.74 -24.88
N ASP A 210 -13.70 23.35 -23.84
CA ASP A 210 -12.67 24.38 -24.02
C ASP A 210 -11.47 23.81 -24.77
N LEU A 211 -10.94 24.55 -25.74
CA LEU A 211 -9.87 24.08 -26.61
C LEU A 211 -8.50 24.48 -26.03
N VAL A 212 -7.73 23.50 -25.55
CA VAL A 212 -6.41 23.70 -24.95
C VAL A 212 -5.31 23.51 -25.99
N LYS A 213 -4.33 24.42 -26.02
CA LYS A 213 -3.14 24.28 -26.85
C LYS A 213 -2.28 23.13 -26.35
N THR A 214 -2.00 22.18 -27.24
CA THR A 214 -1.11 21.05 -26.97
C THR A 214 0.22 21.22 -27.71
N LEU A 215 1.26 20.52 -27.26
CA LEU A 215 2.59 20.58 -27.85
C LEU A 215 2.61 20.10 -29.31
N LYS A 216 1.94 18.97 -29.60
CA LYS A 216 2.02 18.29 -30.90
C LYS A 216 0.68 18.08 -31.62
N HIS A 217 -0.45 18.37 -30.98
CA HIS A 217 -1.78 17.96 -31.46
C HIS A 217 -2.70 19.16 -31.72
N GLY A 218 -2.14 20.35 -31.91
CA GLY A 218 -2.92 21.57 -32.12
C GLY A 218 -3.74 21.92 -30.89
N PHE A 219 -5.05 22.19 -31.09
CA PHE A 219 -5.98 22.46 -30.01
C PHE A 219 -6.90 21.29 -29.77
N VAL A 220 -6.94 20.80 -28.53
CA VAL A 220 -7.74 19.63 -28.15
C VAL A 220 -8.72 20.05 -27.07
N ALA A 221 -9.97 19.59 -27.19
CA ALA A 221 -11.02 19.91 -26.24
C ALA A 221 -10.75 19.28 -24.87
N ILE A 222 -11.08 19.98 -23.79
CA ILE A 222 -11.16 19.41 -22.45
C ILE A 222 -12.27 18.37 -22.43
N HIS A 223 -11.95 17.15 -22.00
CA HIS A 223 -12.92 16.09 -21.79
C HIS A 223 -13.56 16.17 -20.40
N MET A 224 -12.73 16.42 -19.38
CA MET A 224 -13.15 16.58 -17.98
C MET A 224 -12.14 17.40 -17.21
N ILE A 225 -12.62 18.14 -16.22
CA ILE A 225 -11.84 18.92 -15.27
C ILE A 225 -12.33 18.61 -13.86
N GLY A 226 -11.39 18.39 -12.94
CA GLY A 226 -11.66 18.09 -11.55
C GLY A 226 -10.90 19.02 -10.63
N CYS A 227 -11.45 19.25 -9.43
CA CYS A 227 -10.79 19.97 -8.36
C CYS A 227 -10.90 19.25 -7.02
N GLN A 228 -9.96 19.54 -6.12
CA GLN A 228 -9.97 19.11 -4.74
C GLN A 228 -9.13 20.05 -3.88
N ASP A 229 -9.36 20.09 -2.58
CA ASP A 229 -8.52 20.86 -1.67
C ASP A 229 -7.30 20.04 -1.22
N MET A 230 -6.17 20.71 -1.06
CA MET A 230 -4.90 20.14 -0.63
C MET A 230 -4.26 21.05 0.42
N TYR A 231 -3.77 20.47 1.51
CA TYR A 231 -2.94 21.18 2.47
C TYR A 231 -1.46 21.21 2.03
N ASN A 232 -0.85 22.39 2.04
CA ASN A 232 0.57 22.60 1.80
C ASN A 232 1.27 22.99 3.11
N ALA A 233 2.26 22.21 3.53
CA ALA A 233 3.00 22.44 4.78
C ALA A 233 4.11 23.50 4.68
N ALA A 234 4.45 23.98 3.48
CA ALA A 234 5.50 24.99 3.25
C ALA A 234 6.91 24.65 3.78
N SER A 235 7.23 23.36 3.97
CA SER A 235 8.50 22.89 4.51
C SER A 235 9.70 23.15 3.57
N ASP A 236 10.91 23.16 4.12
CA ASP A 236 12.18 23.10 3.37
C ASP A 236 12.54 21.69 2.91
N ASN A 237 11.90 20.66 3.47
CA ASN A 237 12.15 19.29 3.09
C ASN A 237 11.52 19.00 1.72
N HIS A 238 12.31 19.05 0.65
CA HIS A 238 11.83 18.75 -0.69
C HIS A 238 11.17 17.37 -0.73
N ASN A 239 9.86 17.35 -1.01
CA ASN A 239 9.07 16.14 -1.14
C ASN A 239 7.89 16.37 -2.08
N GLU A 240 7.33 15.29 -2.58
CA GLU A 240 6.23 15.25 -3.53
C GLU A 240 4.90 15.86 -3.04
N ARG A 241 4.75 16.08 -1.72
CA ARG A 241 3.50 16.42 -1.03
C ARG A 241 3.33 17.92 -0.80
N MET A 242 4.21 18.73 -1.35
CA MET A 242 4.15 20.19 -1.24
C MET A 242 3.87 20.82 -2.58
N LEU A 243 3.43 22.07 -2.52
CA LEU A 243 3.38 22.93 -3.67
C LEU A 243 4.79 23.44 -3.99
N TYR A 244 5.08 23.54 -5.27
CA TYR A 244 6.33 24.05 -5.81
C TYR A 244 6.03 25.24 -6.70
N LYS A 245 6.86 26.26 -6.57
CA LYS A 245 6.87 27.46 -7.37
C LYS A 245 7.88 27.32 -8.51
N CYS A 246 7.37 27.41 -9.73
CA CYS A 246 8.16 27.61 -10.93
C CYS A 246 8.11 29.11 -11.26
N SER A 247 9.16 29.84 -10.89
CA SER A 247 9.24 31.29 -11.10
C SER A 247 9.94 31.65 -12.40
N ARG A 248 9.65 32.85 -12.90
CA ARG A 248 10.26 33.39 -14.13
C ARG A 248 11.79 33.42 -14.11
N ASP A 249 12.39 33.65 -12.93
CA ASP A 249 13.86 33.68 -12.77
C ASP A 249 14.51 32.32 -13.06
N GLN A 250 13.78 31.23 -12.81
CA GLN A 250 14.27 29.86 -13.00
C GLN A 250 13.72 29.23 -14.29
N TYR A 251 12.59 29.73 -14.78
CA TYR A 251 11.88 29.30 -15.99
C TYR A 251 11.55 30.53 -16.85
N PRO A 252 12.43 30.96 -17.76
CA PRO A 252 12.25 32.19 -18.54
C PRO A 252 10.95 32.26 -19.36
N GLU A 253 10.39 31.10 -19.72
CA GLU A 253 9.11 30.94 -20.42
C GLU A 253 7.89 31.24 -19.55
N VAL A 254 8.04 31.22 -18.22
CA VAL A 254 6.97 31.51 -17.27
C VAL A 254 6.73 33.02 -17.20
N PHE A 255 5.52 33.48 -17.50
CA PHE A 255 5.18 34.91 -17.41
C PHE A 255 4.61 35.32 -16.04
N GLU A 256 4.17 34.35 -15.24
CA GLU A 256 3.65 34.51 -13.89
C GLU A 256 3.89 33.22 -13.11
N ASP A 257 4.30 33.31 -11.85
CA ASP A 257 4.66 32.14 -11.04
C ASP A 257 3.62 31.00 -11.17
N LEU A 258 4.08 29.84 -11.63
CA LEU A 258 3.27 28.64 -11.69
C LEU A 258 3.44 27.87 -10.40
N ILE A 259 2.33 27.56 -9.72
CA ILE A 259 2.33 26.74 -8.51
C ILE A 259 1.69 25.38 -8.81
N ILE A 260 2.48 24.31 -8.64
CA ILE A 260 2.07 22.93 -8.94
C ILE A 260 2.47 21.99 -7.80
N THR A 261 1.79 20.86 -7.68
CA THR A 261 2.20 19.82 -6.73
C THR A 261 3.60 19.29 -7.07
N GLY A 262 4.37 18.85 -6.08
CA GLY A 262 5.72 18.31 -6.28
C GLY A 262 5.76 17.11 -7.23
N HIS A 263 4.69 16.34 -7.31
CA HIS A 263 4.57 15.24 -8.26
C HIS A 263 4.22 15.68 -9.69
N HIS A 264 3.73 16.91 -9.88
CA HIS A 264 3.40 17.41 -11.20
C HIS A 264 4.67 17.55 -12.02
N SER A 265 4.68 16.91 -13.18
CA SER A 265 5.84 16.90 -14.02
C SER A 265 5.90 18.11 -14.95
N ILE A 266 7.14 18.52 -15.18
CA ILE A 266 7.55 19.49 -16.15
C ILE A 266 8.12 18.69 -17.32
N LEU A 267 7.74 19.03 -18.54
CA LEU A 267 8.15 18.28 -19.72
C LEU A 267 9.48 18.79 -20.26
N VAL A 268 10.51 17.96 -20.14
CA VAL A 268 11.90 18.29 -20.53
C VAL A 268 12.37 17.41 -21.68
N ASP A 269 13.29 17.91 -22.50
CA ASP A 269 13.87 17.12 -23.60
C ASP A 269 14.78 15.99 -23.11
N ARG A 270 15.46 16.23 -21.98
CA ARG A 270 16.37 15.25 -21.35
C ARG A 270 16.51 15.55 -19.87
N PHE A 271 16.76 14.50 -19.08
CA PHE A 271 17.19 14.63 -17.70
C PHE A 271 18.62 15.16 -17.62
N LYS A 272 18.89 16.02 -16.62
CA LYS A 272 20.24 16.37 -16.17
C LYS A 272 20.78 15.27 -15.25
N GLU A 273 22.05 15.40 -14.90
CA GLU A 273 22.74 14.45 -14.03
C GLU A 273 21.99 14.23 -12.70
N GLY A 274 21.72 12.97 -12.38
CA GLY A 274 21.02 12.55 -11.17
C GLY A 274 19.50 12.74 -11.17
N GLU A 275 18.92 13.49 -12.11
CA GLU A 275 17.46 13.70 -12.19
C GLU A 275 16.74 12.40 -12.52
N ARG A 276 17.26 11.62 -13.50
CA ARG A 276 16.61 10.37 -13.94
C ARG A 276 16.35 9.40 -12.80
N ALA A 277 17.37 9.09 -11.99
CA ALA A 277 17.25 8.14 -10.88
C ALA A 277 16.28 8.65 -9.81
N LYS A 278 16.28 9.97 -9.54
CA LYS A 278 15.31 10.58 -8.62
C LYS A 278 13.89 10.53 -9.18
N THR A 279 13.72 10.79 -10.48
CA THR A 279 12.43 10.68 -11.16
C THR A 279 11.92 9.24 -11.14
N GLU A 280 12.76 8.23 -11.37
CA GLU A 280 12.36 6.81 -11.24
C GLU A 280 11.95 6.48 -9.81
N LYS A 281 12.65 7.01 -8.80
CA LYS A 281 12.27 6.84 -7.38
C LYS A 281 10.93 7.50 -7.04
N VAL A 282 10.65 8.67 -7.63
CA VAL A 282 9.37 9.37 -7.44
C VAL A 282 8.29 8.65 -8.25
N LEU A 283 8.32 8.69 -9.58
CA LEU A 283 7.24 8.19 -10.43
C LEU A 283 7.12 6.64 -10.51
N GLY A 284 8.04 5.90 -9.93
CA GLY A 284 8.19 4.43 -10.06
C GLY A 284 8.82 3.98 -11.38
N ARG A 285 8.80 4.81 -12.43
CA ARG A 285 9.47 4.62 -13.73
C ARG A 285 9.55 5.92 -14.51
N ILE A 286 10.27 5.92 -15.63
CA ILE A 286 10.26 7.06 -16.56
C ILE A 286 9.04 7.03 -17.48
N TYR A 287 8.33 8.15 -17.53
CA TYR A 287 7.22 8.38 -18.45
C TYR A 287 7.57 9.45 -19.48
N LEU A 288 7.01 9.31 -20.68
CA LEU A 288 7.07 10.32 -21.72
C LEU A 288 5.67 10.88 -22.00
N THR A 289 5.61 12.16 -22.32
CA THR A 289 4.43 12.81 -22.92
C THR A 289 4.90 13.55 -24.15
N ASP A 290 4.31 13.27 -25.32
CA ASP A 290 4.70 13.91 -26.58
C ASP A 290 6.21 13.85 -26.88
N ALA A 291 6.85 12.73 -26.50
CA ALA A 291 8.29 12.49 -26.59
C ALA A 291 9.18 13.39 -25.69
N LYS A 292 8.59 14.08 -24.71
CA LYS A 292 9.30 14.78 -23.63
C LYS A 292 9.29 13.92 -22.38
N ALA A 293 10.37 13.95 -21.61
CA ALA A 293 10.46 13.28 -20.32
C ALA A 293 9.66 14.03 -19.25
N ARG A 294 8.93 13.29 -18.42
CA ARG A 294 8.22 13.83 -17.26
C ARG A 294 9.17 13.98 -16.08
N LEU A 295 9.55 15.22 -15.76
CA LEU A 295 10.39 15.56 -14.61
C LEU A 295 9.53 16.15 -13.48
N PRO A 296 9.28 15.44 -12.37
CA PRO A 296 8.48 15.97 -11.26
C PRO A 296 9.06 17.27 -10.70
N ALA A 297 8.20 18.22 -10.34
CA ALA A 297 8.60 19.51 -9.79
C ALA A 297 9.44 19.37 -8.51
N CYS A 298 9.23 18.34 -7.69
CA CYS A 298 10.07 18.09 -6.51
C CYS A 298 11.50 17.63 -6.84
N VAL A 299 11.74 17.16 -8.07
CA VAL A 299 13.05 16.72 -8.57
C VAL A 299 13.76 17.84 -9.32
N ASP A 300 13.04 18.67 -10.07
CA ASP A 300 13.64 19.80 -10.79
C ASP A 300 14.14 20.87 -9.82
N LYS A 301 15.47 21.05 -9.75
CA LYS A 301 16.11 22.03 -8.86
C LYS A 301 15.69 23.48 -9.14
N ARG A 302 15.16 23.77 -10.33
CA ARG A 302 14.63 25.08 -10.69
C ARG A 302 13.31 25.38 -9.98
N ALA A 303 12.52 24.35 -9.68
CA ALA A 303 11.28 24.50 -8.91
C ALA A 303 11.61 24.58 -7.41
N THR A 304 11.08 25.61 -6.76
CA THR A 304 11.37 25.88 -5.33
C THR A 304 10.13 25.59 -4.48
N PRO A 305 10.27 25.10 -3.24
CA PRO A 305 9.11 24.88 -2.37
C PRO A 305 8.28 26.16 -2.20
N TYR A 306 6.96 26.05 -2.34
CA TYR A 306 6.04 27.16 -2.15
C TYR A 306 5.86 27.44 -0.65
N LYS A 307 6.48 28.53 -0.19
CA LYS A 307 6.59 28.92 1.22
C LYS A 307 5.35 29.58 1.81
N LYS A 308 4.17 29.03 1.50
CA LYS A 308 2.91 29.47 2.08
C LYS A 308 2.14 28.27 2.60
N GLU A 309 2.05 28.17 3.92
CA GLU A 309 1.26 27.13 4.56
C GLU A 309 -0.23 27.40 4.37
N GLY A 310 -1.02 26.35 4.19
CA GLY A 310 -2.48 26.47 4.15
C GLY A 310 -3.15 25.44 3.24
N ILE A 311 -4.47 25.54 3.17
CA ILE A 311 -5.29 24.74 2.26
C ILE A 311 -5.47 25.52 0.95
N PHE A 312 -5.23 24.85 -0.17
CA PHE A 312 -5.32 25.39 -1.51
C PHE A 312 -6.17 24.47 -2.37
N THR A 313 -6.96 25.04 -3.29
CA THR A 313 -7.74 24.24 -4.22
C THR A 313 -6.89 23.92 -5.43
N VAL A 314 -6.69 22.64 -5.68
CA VAL A 314 -5.89 22.16 -6.79
C VAL A 314 -6.80 21.55 -7.86
N TYR A 315 -6.43 21.76 -9.12
CA TYR A 315 -7.19 21.39 -10.32
C TYR A 315 -6.37 20.48 -11.21
N HIS A 316 -7.04 19.57 -11.91
CA HIS A 316 -6.43 18.88 -13.05
C HIS A 316 -7.49 18.59 -14.09
N PHE A 317 -7.05 18.35 -15.32
CA PHE A 317 -7.95 18.11 -16.45
C PHE A 317 -7.34 17.10 -17.40
N SER A 318 -8.21 16.45 -18.16
CA SER A 318 -7.84 15.58 -19.28
C SER A 318 -8.46 16.11 -20.57
N LEU A 319 -7.80 15.83 -21.70
CA LEU A 319 -8.27 16.24 -23.02
C LEU A 319 -8.90 15.06 -23.78
N GLU A 320 -9.72 15.37 -24.77
CA GLU A 320 -10.32 14.39 -25.67
C GLU A 320 -9.25 13.58 -26.41
N ASN A 321 -9.38 12.25 -26.39
CA ASN A 321 -8.49 11.31 -27.07
C ASN A 321 -9.19 9.94 -27.18
N ASP A 322 -8.89 9.15 -28.19
CA ASP A 322 -9.42 7.77 -28.29
C ASP A 322 -8.78 6.80 -27.27
N ASN A 323 -7.59 7.13 -26.77
CA ASN A 323 -6.86 6.43 -25.73
C ASN A 323 -7.06 7.07 -24.35
N ASP A 324 -7.81 6.38 -23.50
CA ASP A 324 -8.13 6.77 -22.12
C ASP A 324 -6.92 6.94 -21.19
N TYR A 325 -5.74 6.46 -21.58
CA TYR A 325 -4.48 6.53 -20.81
C TYR A 325 -3.54 7.65 -21.26
N MET A 326 -3.88 8.36 -22.34
CA MET A 326 -3.01 9.37 -22.92
C MET A 326 -3.04 10.67 -22.11
N ASN A 327 -1.86 11.28 -21.96
CA ASN A 327 -1.72 12.67 -21.49
C ASN A 327 -1.16 13.51 -22.65
N TYR A 328 -1.38 14.82 -22.58
CA TYR A 328 -0.85 15.79 -23.54
C TYR A 328 0.16 16.72 -22.88
N GLY A 329 1.13 17.22 -23.65
CA GLY A 329 1.92 18.37 -23.23
C GLY A 329 1.13 19.65 -23.46
N VAL A 330 0.97 20.48 -22.43
CA VAL A 330 0.22 21.74 -22.46
C VAL A 330 1.02 22.86 -21.79
N TYR A 331 0.57 24.10 -21.97
CA TYR A 331 1.26 25.28 -21.46
C TYR A 331 0.49 25.88 -20.27
N ALA A 332 1.09 25.79 -19.09
CA ALA A 332 0.58 26.36 -17.85
C ALA A 332 1.47 27.54 -17.42
N ASN A 333 0.90 28.74 -17.39
CA ASN A 333 1.61 30.01 -17.22
C ASN A 333 2.84 30.17 -18.15
N GLY A 334 2.85 29.50 -19.30
CA GLY A 334 3.96 29.46 -20.25
C GLY A 334 4.86 28.22 -20.15
N LEU A 335 4.88 27.53 -19.02
CA LEU A 335 5.69 26.32 -18.84
C LEU A 335 5.03 25.09 -19.45
N LEU A 336 5.84 24.27 -20.10
CA LEU A 336 5.38 23.00 -20.68
C LEU A 336 5.28 21.91 -19.59
N VAL A 337 4.09 21.39 -19.39
CA VAL A 337 3.71 20.42 -18.36
C VAL A 337 2.74 19.39 -18.95
N GLU A 338 2.49 18.28 -18.27
CA GLU A 338 1.47 17.31 -18.72
C GLU A 338 0.04 17.68 -18.30
N THR A 339 -0.94 17.20 -19.05
CA THR A 339 -2.31 16.99 -18.55
C THR A 339 -2.41 15.66 -17.81
N SER A 340 -3.62 15.33 -17.34
CA SER A 340 -3.95 13.97 -16.97
C SER A 340 -4.49 13.15 -18.13
N SER A 341 -4.67 11.85 -17.88
CA SER A 341 -5.45 10.96 -18.74
C SER A 341 -6.91 10.89 -18.29
N LYS A 342 -7.82 10.54 -19.22
CA LYS A 342 -9.26 10.42 -18.93
C LYS A 342 -9.52 9.39 -17.84
N ARG A 343 -8.88 8.21 -17.94
CA ARG A 343 -8.99 7.14 -16.93
C ARG A 343 -8.53 7.62 -15.56
N TYR A 344 -7.38 8.28 -15.51
CA TYR A 344 -6.88 8.77 -14.24
C TYR A 344 -7.87 9.73 -13.59
N LEU A 345 -8.36 10.72 -14.34
CA LEU A 345 -9.23 11.74 -13.77
C LEU A 345 -10.58 11.13 -13.36
N ARG A 346 -11.19 10.27 -14.20
CA ARG A 346 -12.46 9.57 -13.95
C ARG A 346 -12.41 8.60 -12.77
N ASP A 347 -11.44 7.70 -12.80
CA ASP A 347 -11.47 6.49 -11.96
C ASP A 347 -10.58 6.63 -10.72
N LEU A 348 -9.49 7.38 -10.84
CA LEU A 348 -8.37 7.30 -9.89
C LEU A 348 -8.15 8.59 -9.10
N SER A 349 -8.59 9.75 -9.61
CA SER A 349 -8.25 11.03 -9.00
C SER A 349 -8.93 11.33 -7.67
N GLY A 350 -10.18 10.88 -7.51
CA GLY A 350 -11.03 11.29 -6.38
C GLY A 350 -11.43 12.78 -6.41
N MET A 351 -11.15 13.50 -7.50
CA MET A 351 -11.51 14.90 -7.64
C MET A 351 -13.00 15.07 -7.91
N ARG A 352 -13.55 16.18 -7.43
CA ARG A 352 -14.89 16.62 -7.78
C ARG A 352 -14.86 17.24 -9.17
N PHE A 353 -15.69 16.74 -10.09
CA PHE A 353 -15.77 17.29 -11.44
C PHE A 353 -16.51 18.62 -11.46
N ILE A 354 -16.05 19.49 -12.35
CA ILE A 354 -16.67 20.77 -12.65
C ILE A 354 -17.42 20.61 -13.96
N GLU A 355 -18.73 20.83 -13.93
CA GLU A 355 -19.62 20.79 -15.10
C GLU A 355 -19.42 22.00 -16.00
#